data_AF-F4QB55-F1
#
_entry.id   AF-F4QB55-F1
#
_cell.length_a   1.000
_cell.length_b   1.000
_cell.length_c   1.000
_cell.angle_alpha   90.00
_cell.angle_beta   90.00
_cell.angle_gamma   90.00
#
_symmetry.space_group_name_H-M   'P 1'
#
loop_
_entity.id
_entity.type
_entity.pdbx_description
1 polymer ?
#
loop_
_entity_poly.entity_id
_entity_poly.type
_entity_poly.pdbx_seq_one_letter_code
_entity_poly.pdbx_strand_id
1 'polypeptide(L)'
;MSTTTTTNQTSSSSLVKVGVEGKKLEYELFKLVFDNRYLSRCIFNQVGGIHRTLSLNSMLFSSYGVPYQTHVDSRSAVWSVLSGDQDRIKYLEAIGYKHGPRKYNPANRISFNFPSSTTTTLTTTAAAVNKQQPEFTFQSLIWRGYSDWIDDEGESAEIMDKLYQLYTPTILKKYNSQLQDYFHSKLKEMIDQYNINLKRQQQQQQKNNSNNNKETKEETKVEKWEDNPNPSNWFTKKELNLLFIYFVALEEDIGLKNAFTASTVKLLLHGNSPIVITYFVSNTTPRNLTMMNFIFNISSQINLELFNYALDSFKEFYDTDTIRRTLHHMLVESIGAGEYVSTRNILACGRLPLIDYSTQSSVLNPFLLDHYVAIGNDFFRRPEHNITKVNQRYWLDIYKCAALSLRNDVMESFFSIPVITDPNDVATILKYAIQGANYLMALRIRDRNLISERYARDVFTSFVKQIPILCSNRVDAAIDFAWTWEDGLVLDTWSTVVQVAISNQRLDVLLKLKEHEILDSDFQIYVKPMVIKHTIFLLECMEALPANCFSSEDLSVQTWKSIIRKAKVKHVLDQVGKVIERYFDLEIHKCEYTKYQVKSFLSRSYIGSSYKYYADEKY
;
A
#
# COMPACT_ATOMS: atom_id res chain seq x y z
N MET A 1 58.80 43.21 31.71
CA MET A 1 58.30 42.77 30.39
C MET A 1 56.98 42.05 30.65
N SER A 2 55.87 42.79 30.57
CA SER A 2 54.51 42.26 30.77
C SER A 2 53.62 43.00 29.79
N THR A 3 53.00 42.26 28.89
CA THR A 3 52.07 42.79 27.87
C THR A 3 50.64 42.51 28.28
N THR A 4 49.85 43.58 28.35
CA THR A 4 48.41 43.57 28.62
C THR A 4 47.63 43.79 27.32
N THR A 5 46.51 43.10 27.28
CA THR A 5 45.39 42.93 26.35
C THR A 5 44.86 44.18 25.60
N THR A 6 44.41 44.00 24.36
CA THR A 6 43.09 44.50 23.91
C THR A 6 42.50 43.64 22.78
N THR A 7 41.21 43.36 22.92
CA THR A 7 40.31 42.48 22.15
C THR A 7 39.81 43.15 20.86
N ASN A 8 39.52 42.37 19.82
CA ASN A 8 38.48 42.71 18.83
C ASN A 8 37.76 41.44 18.35
N GLN A 9 36.43 41.47 18.46
CA GLN A 9 35.48 40.45 18.03
C GLN A 9 35.18 40.57 16.54
N THR A 10 35.20 39.45 15.82
CA THR A 10 34.60 39.32 14.48
C THR A 10 33.51 38.26 14.47
N SER A 11 32.27 38.76 14.38
CA SER A 11 31.18 38.34 13.49
C SER A 11 30.74 36.87 13.43
N SER A 12 29.70 36.55 14.21
CA SER A 12 28.76 35.45 14.04
C SER A 12 27.48 35.91 13.29
N SER A 13 27.57 36.16 11.98
CA SER A 13 26.39 36.53 11.15
C SER A 13 26.07 35.59 9.98
N SER A 14 26.79 34.47 9.84
CA SER A 14 26.65 33.55 8.70
C SER A 14 25.60 32.44 8.87
N LEU A 15 25.15 32.14 10.09
CA LEU A 15 24.32 30.94 10.35
C LEU A 15 22.79 31.16 10.28
N VAL A 16 22.30 32.40 10.29
CA VAL A 16 20.84 32.67 10.19
C VAL A 16 20.38 32.74 8.72
N LYS A 17 21.28 33.02 7.76
CA LYS A 17 20.95 33.02 6.32
C LYS A 17 20.68 31.61 5.76
N VAL A 18 21.32 30.58 6.30
CA VAL A 18 21.19 29.19 5.80
C VAL A 18 19.77 28.62 6.01
N GLY A 19 19.09 28.99 7.10
CA GLY A 19 17.72 28.51 7.38
C GLY A 19 16.63 29.16 6.51
N VAL A 20 16.87 30.37 6.00
CA VAL A 20 15.95 31.06 5.08
C VAL A 20 16.22 30.65 3.63
N GLU A 21 17.49 30.41 3.28
CA GLU A 21 17.87 29.84 1.98
C GLU A 21 17.41 28.39 1.81
N GLY A 22 17.42 27.57 2.87
CA GLY A 22 16.90 26.20 2.83
C GLY A 22 15.41 26.12 2.46
N LYS A 23 14.56 26.97 3.04
CA LYS A 23 13.12 27.03 2.70
C LYS A 23 12.87 27.59 1.31
N LYS A 24 13.71 28.53 0.85
CA LYS A 24 13.64 29.05 -0.52
C LYS A 24 14.07 27.99 -1.53
N LEU A 25 15.11 27.22 -1.21
CA LEU A 25 15.61 26.11 -2.01
C LEU A 25 14.60 24.97 -2.08
N GLU A 26 13.95 24.61 -0.97
CA GLU A 26 12.84 23.64 -0.95
C GLU A 26 11.68 24.08 -1.83
N TYR A 27 11.28 25.36 -1.78
CA TYR A 27 10.22 25.90 -2.63
C TYR A 27 10.61 25.94 -4.11
N GLU A 28 11.85 26.34 -4.43
CA GLU A 28 12.39 26.32 -5.79
C GLU A 28 12.50 24.89 -6.33
N LEU A 29 12.95 23.91 -5.52
CA LEU A 29 12.94 22.49 -5.88
C LEU A 29 11.53 21.95 -6.08
N PHE A 30 10.60 22.31 -5.20
CA PHE A 30 9.20 21.90 -5.31
C PHE A 30 8.58 22.44 -6.60
N LYS A 31 8.89 23.69 -6.96
CA LYS A 31 8.47 24.32 -8.22
C LYS A 31 9.14 23.64 -9.43
N LEU A 32 10.43 23.31 -9.35
CA LEU A 32 11.16 22.61 -10.40
C LEU A 32 10.64 21.19 -10.64
N VAL A 33 10.23 20.50 -9.57
CA VAL A 33 9.57 19.18 -9.62
C VAL A 33 8.18 19.28 -10.24
N PHE A 34 7.41 20.34 -9.91
CA PHE A 34 6.07 20.55 -10.46
C PHE A 34 6.09 20.95 -11.95
N ASP A 35 6.99 21.87 -12.32
CA ASP A 35 7.18 22.36 -13.70
C ASP A 35 7.79 21.29 -14.61
N ASN A 36 8.50 20.32 -14.03
CA ASN A 36 8.97 19.14 -14.75
C ASN A 36 7.83 18.14 -14.93
N ARG A 37 7.17 18.20 -16.09
CA ARG A 37 6.06 17.30 -16.47
C ARG A 37 6.39 15.81 -16.32
N TYR A 38 7.64 15.40 -16.47
CA TYR A 38 8.05 14.00 -16.29
C TYR A 38 8.08 13.60 -14.81
N LEU A 39 8.69 14.40 -13.95
CA LEU A 39 8.73 14.18 -12.49
C LEU A 39 7.34 14.30 -11.85
N SER A 40 6.57 15.32 -12.23
CA SER A 40 5.15 15.41 -11.88
C SER A 40 4.39 14.15 -12.29
N ARG A 41 4.58 13.65 -13.52
CA ARG A 41 3.93 12.41 -13.97
C ARG A 41 4.38 11.18 -13.19
N CYS A 42 5.65 11.09 -12.77
CA CYS A 42 6.14 10.00 -11.91
C CYS A 42 5.55 10.06 -10.48
N ILE A 43 5.51 11.25 -9.87
CA ILE A 43 4.98 11.47 -8.51
C ILE A 43 3.46 11.31 -8.49
N PHE A 44 2.76 11.91 -9.46
CA PHE A 44 1.30 11.78 -9.58
C PHE A 44 0.86 10.42 -10.16
N ASN A 45 1.72 9.65 -10.85
CA ASN A 45 1.45 8.24 -11.13
C ASN A 45 1.47 7.41 -9.84
N GLN A 46 2.32 7.74 -8.86
CA GLN A 46 2.26 7.09 -7.54
C GLN A 46 1.00 7.51 -6.78
N VAL A 47 0.58 8.78 -6.83
CA VAL A 47 -0.72 9.22 -6.28
C VAL A 47 -1.88 8.55 -7.01
N GLY A 48 -1.80 8.40 -8.32
CA GLY A 48 -2.74 7.63 -9.13
C GLY A 48 -2.74 6.14 -8.76
N GLY A 49 -1.59 5.56 -8.42
CA GLY A 49 -1.44 4.21 -7.87
C GLY A 49 -2.02 4.06 -6.46
N ILE A 50 -1.87 5.08 -5.61
CA ILE A 50 -2.49 5.15 -4.27
C ILE A 50 -4.01 5.29 -4.40
N HIS A 51 -4.50 6.16 -5.29
CA HIS A 51 -5.92 6.27 -5.61
C HIS A 51 -6.46 4.97 -6.19
N ARG A 52 -5.72 4.32 -7.09
CA ARG A 52 -6.03 3.00 -7.64
C ARG A 52 -6.11 1.97 -6.53
N THR A 53 -5.21 2.00 -5.55
CA THR A 53 -5.19 1.13 -4.36
C THR A 53 -6.36 1.41 -3.43
N LEU A 54 -6.69 2.66 -3.15
CA LEU A 54 -7.83 3.04 -2.30
C LEU A 54 -9.17 2.69 -2.97
N SER A 55 -9.28 2.90 -4.28
CA SER A 55 -10.43 2.50 -5.08
C SER A 55 -10.53 0.98 -5.21
N LEU A 56 -9.43 0.27 -5.45
CA LEU A 56 -9.37 -1.21 -5.47
C LEU A 56 -9.75 -1.77 -4.11
N ASN A 57 -9.21 -1.24 -3.02
CA ASN A 57 -9.59 -1.65 -1.66
C ASN A 57 -11.08 -1.38 -1.43
N SER A 58 -11.63 -0.22 -1.81
CA SER A 58 -13.06 0.04 -1.67
C SER A 58 -13.94 -0.93 -2.47
N MET A 59 -13.48 -1.36 -3.66
CA MET A 59 -14.19 -2.33 -4.50
C MET A 59 -14.05 -3.76 -3.98
N LEU A 60 -12.87 -4.16 -3.50
CA LEU A 60 -12.59 -5.50 -2.97
C LEU A 60 -13.29 -5.71 -1.61
N PHE A 61 -13.35 -4.69 -0.76
CA PHE A 61 -14.00 -4.76 0.56
C PHE A 61 -15.51 -4.48 0.54
N SER A 62 -16.08 -3.93 -0.55
CA SER A 62 -17.55 -3.84 -0.72
C SER A 62 -18.25 -5.20 -0.86
N SER A 63 -17.48 -6.27 -1.04
CA SER A 63 -17.95 -7.67 -1.03
C SER A 63 -18.40 -8.15 0.36
N TYR A 64 -17.97 -7.46 1.43
CA TYR A 64 -18.39 -7.73 2.80
C TYR A 64 -19.46 -6.71 3.18
N GLY A 65 -20.73 -7.11 3.02
CA GLY A 65 -21.91 -6.25 3.09
C GLY A 65 -21.92 -5.27 4.25
N VAL A 66 -21.75 -3.98 3.93
CA VAL A 66 -22.21 -2.88 4.76
C VAL A 66 -23.17 -2.02 3.93
N PRO A 67 -24.45 -1.87 4.33
CA PRO A 67 -25.41 -1.10 3.58
C PRO A 67 -25.17 0.40 3.84
N TYR A 68 -24.39 1.06 2.98
CA TYR A 68 -24.27 2.53 3.01
C TYR A 68 -25.39 3.19 2.22
N GLN A 69 -26.58 3.12 2.80
CA GLN A 69 -27.75 3.86 2.40
C GLN A 69 -27.81 5.14 3.24
N THR A 70 -27.47 6.28 2.63
CA THR A 70 -28.10 7.62 2.77
C THR A 70 -27.15 8.76 2.38
N HIS A 71 -27.73 9.77 1.75
CA HIS A 71 -27.20 11.09 1.34
C HIS A 71 -26.46 11.15 -0.01
N VAL A 72 -27.26 11.47 -1.03
CA VAL A 72 -26.97 11.55 -2.46
C VAL A 72 -26.44 12.94 -2.88
N ASP A 73 -26.64 13.99 -2.09
CA ASP A 73 -26.35 15.37 -2.52
C ASP A 73 -24.91 15.85 -2.19
N SER A 74 -24.18 15.17 -1.31
CA SER A 74 -22.81 15.53 -0.90
C SER A 74 -21.70 14.79 -1.67
N ARG A 75 -22.05 13.80 -2.50
CA ARG A 75 -21.06 12.95 -3.18
C ARG A 75 -20.42 13.65 -4.39
N SER A 76 -21.19 14.41 -5.18
CA SER A 76 -20.67 15.14 -6.35
C SER A 76 -19.52 16.09 -6.00
N ALA A 77 -19.70 16.94 -4.97
CA ALA A 77 -18.67 17.88 -4.53
C ALA A 77 -17.43 17.19 -3.94
N VAL A 78 -17.63 16.10 -3.17
CA VAL A 78 -16.51 15.30 -2.62
C VAL A 78 -15.72 14.62 -3.74
N TRP A 79 -16.38 14.12 -4.79
CA TRP A 79 -15.72 13.52 -5.95
C TRP A 79 -15.02 14.55 -6.84
N SER A 80 -15.54 15.75 -7.03
CA SER A 80 -14.87 16.84 -7.76
C SER A 80 -13.62 17.35 -7.02
N VAL A 81 -13.69 17.45 -5.69
CA VAL A 81 -12.53 17.80 -4.84
C VAL A 81 -11.47 16.69 -4.84
N LEU A 82 -11.88 15.42 -4.82
CA LEU A 82 -10.96 14.27 -4.88
C LEU A 82 -10.37 14.01 -6.28
N SER A 83 -11.04 14.44 -7.35
CA SER A 83 -10.56 14.32 -8.74
C SER A 83 -9.72 15.52 -9.21
N GLY A 84 -9.71 16.62 -8.46
CA GLY A 84 -8.93 17.82 -8.78
C GLY A 84 -9.54 18.70 -9.87
N ASP A 85 -10.82 18.52 -10.20
CA ASP A 85 -11.50 19.26 -11.28
C ASP A 85 -11.96 20.65 -10.79
N GLN A 86 -11.02 21.60 -10.83
CA GLN A 86 -11.20 23.00 -10.39
C GLN A 86 -12.23 23.76 -11.22
N ASP A 87 -12.38 23.44 -12.50
CA ASP A 87 -13.28 24.16 -13.39
C ASP A 87 -14.74 23.75 -13.15
N ARG A 88 -14.95 22.47 -12.81
CA ARG A 88 -16.27 21.99 -12.35
C ARG A 88 -16.71 22.64 -11.03
N ILE A 89 -15.78 22.88 -10.10
CA ILE A 89 -16.10 23.57 -8.84
C ILE A 89 -16.56 25.02 -9.11
N LYS A 90 -15.84 25.77 -9.95
CA LYS A 90 -16.20 27.15 -10.32
C LYS A 90 -17.54 27.24 -11.04
N TYR A 91 -17.83 26.29 -11.92
CA TYR A 91 -19.11 26.22 -12.63
C TYR A 91 -20.28 26.00 -11.66
N LEU A 92 -20.16 25.05 -10.71
CA LEU A 92 -21.18 24.76 -9.70
C LEU A 92 -21.47 25.98 -8.81
N GLU A 93 -20.44 26.75 -8.45
CA GLU A 93 -20.60 28.00 -7.71
C GLU A 93 -21.33 29.07 -8.53
N ALA A 94 -20.99 29.21 -9.82
CA ALA A 94 -21.59 30.19 -10.73
C ALA A 94 -23.10 29.98 -10.95
N ILE A 95 -23.57 28.74 -10.91
CA ILE A 95 -25.00 28.41 -11.06
C ILE A 95 -25.77 28.42 -9.72
N GLY A 96 -25.12 28.85 -8.63
CA GLY A 96 -25.77 29.14 -7.35
C GLY A 96 -25.70 28.01 -6.31
N TYR A 97 -24.80 27.03 -6.45
CA TYR A 97 -24.56 26.05 -5.40
C TYR A 97 -23.80 26.70 -4.24
N LYS A 98 -24.49 26.97 -3.12
CA LYS A 98 -23.86 27.48 -1.90
C LYS A 98 -23.38 26.30 -1.05
N HIS A 99 -22.07 26.23 -0.78
CA HIS A 99 -21.50 25.33 0.22
C HIS A 99 -22.21 25.56 1.57
N GLY A 100 -23.13 24.65 1.95
CA GLY A 100 -23.61 24.62 3.33
C GLY A 100 -22.44 24.18 4.22
N PRO A 101 -21.99 24.98 5.19
CA PRO A 101 -20.91 24.59 6.08
C PRO A 101 -21.45 23.55 7.08
N ARG A 102 -21.56 22.29 6.66
CA ARG A 102 -21.59 21.19 7.62
C ARG A 102 -20.15 20.97 8.05
N LYS A 103 -19.86 21.41 9.29
CA LYS A 103 -18.61 21.19 10.02
C LYS A 103 -18.04 19.80 9.72
N TYR A 104 -17.10 19.75 8.78
CA TYR A 104 -16.11 18.69 8.76
C TYR A 104 -15.25 18.96 10.00
N ASN A 105 -15.54 18.24 11.08
CA ASN A 105 -14.75 18.32 12.31
C ASN A 105 -13.51 17.44 12.10
N PRO A 106 -12.30 18.00 11.94
CA PRO A 106 -11.08 17.21 11.78
C PRO A 106 -10.67 16.50 13.08
N ALA A 107 -11.43 16.68 14.17
CA ALA A 107 -11.09 16.27 15.53
C ALA A 107 -11.23 14.77 15.85
N ASN A 108 -11.52 13.90 14.87
CA ASN A 108 -11.42 12.44 15.06
C ASN A 108 -10.14 11.85 14.44
N ARG A 109 -9.08 12.66 14.25
CA ARG A 109 -7.74 12.10 14.42
C ARG A 109 -7.59 11.77 15.89
N ILE A 110 -7.43 10.48 16.18
CA ILE A 110 -6.91 9.96 17.44
C ILE A 110 -5.64 10.77 17.75
N SER A 111 -5.78 11.78 18.60
CA SER A 111 -4.67 12.52 19.16
C SER A 111 -4.01 11.61 20.18
N PHE A 112 -2.82 11.12 19.86
CA PHE A 112 -1.90 10.62 20.87
C PHE A 112 -1.55 11.80 21.78
N ASN A 113 -2.20 11.85 22.94
CA ASN A 113 -1.88 12.80 24.00
C ASN A 113 -0.52 12.45 24.58
N PHE A 114 0.50 13.26 24.30
CA PHE A 114 1.62 13.43 25.22
C PHE A 114 1.21 14.46 26.28
N PRO A 115 1.42 14.21 27.58
CA PRO A 115 1.12 15.20 28.61
C PRO A 115 2.17 16.31 28.58
N SER A 116 1.81 17.45 27.99
CA SER A 116 2.53 18.70 28.19
C SER A 116 2.06 19.34 29.49
N SER A 117 2.96 19.36 30.46
CA SER A 117 2.84 20.04 31.75
C SER A 117 2.45 21.51 31.62
N THR A 118 1.48 21.90 32.45
CA THR A 118 1.12 23.22 32.97
C THR A 118 1.97 24.42 32.53
N THR A 119 1.32 25.30 31.76
CA THR A 119 1.67 26.71 31.61
C THR A 119 1.51 27.42 32.95
N THR A 120 2.61 27.90 33.54
CA THR A 120 2.56 28.97 34.53
C THR A 120 3.33 30.15 33.96
N THR A 121 2.60 31.23 33.66
CA THR A 121 3.13 32.56 33.36
C THR A 121 3.98 33.09 34.51
N LEU A 122 5.19 33.59 34.23
CA LEU A 122 5.77 34.78 34.87
C LEU A 122 7.11 35.21 34.23
N THR A 123 7.13 36.46 33.76
CA THR A 123 8.21 37.47 33.79
C THR A 123 9.67 37.13 33.46
N THR A 124 10.16 37.81 32.42
CA THR A 124 11.49 38.43 32.26
C THR A 124 12.54 38.18 33.35
N THR A 125 13.57 37.42 33.00
CA THR A 125 14.98 37.83 33.18
C THR A 125 15.87 36.97 32.27
N ALA A 126 16.83 37.62 31.63
CA ALA A 126 17.85 36.98 30.82
C ALA A 126 18.76 36.11 31.69
N ALA A 127 18.83 34.81 31.40
CA ALA A 127 19.89 33.94 31.87
C ALA A 127 20.14 32.84 30.82
N ALA A 128 21.43 32.57 30.60
CA ALA A 128 22.00 31.78 29.52
C ALA A 128 21.23 30.50 29.15
N VAL A 129 20.80 30.42 27.88
CA VAL A 129 20.45 29.14 27.26
C VAL A 129 21.76 28.41 26.96
N ASN A 130 22.22 27.65 27.95
CA ASN A 130 23.13 26.54 27.72
C ASN A 130 22.37 25.57 26.79
N LYS A 131 22.79 25.46 25.52
CA LYS A 131 22.33 24.37 24.65
C LYS A 131 22.87 23.08 25.24
N GLN A 132 22.13 22.47 26.16
CA GLN A 132 22.34 21.07 26.53
C GLN A 132 22.13 20.27 25.25
N GLN A 133 23.23 19.74 24.70
CA GLN A 133 23.13 18.66 23.74
C GLN A 133 22.29 17.55 24.39
N PRO A 134 21.35 16.92 23.66
CA PRO A 134 20.60 15.81 24.21
C PRO A 134 21.58 14.76 24.72
N GLU A 135 21.43 14.39 25.98
CA GLU A 135 22.27 13.39 26.65
C GLU A 135 22.28 12.10 25.80
N PHE A 136 23.48 11.60 25.50
CA PHE A 136 23.61 10.39 24.69
C PHE A 136 23.01 9.21 25.48
N THR A 137 21.98 8.58 24.90
CA THR A 137 21.32 7.40 25.47
C THR A 137 21.38 6.26 24.46
N PHE A 138 21.32 5.01 24.92
CA PHE A 138 21.18 3.87 24.00
C PHE A 138 19.92 3.99 23.13
N GLN A 139 18.85 4.59 23.67
CA GLN A 139 17.65 4.92 22.92
C GLN A 139 17.94 5.86 21.72
N SER A 140 18.91 6.77 21.84
CA SER A 140 19.31 7.64 20.73
C SER A 140 19.94 6.87 19.55
N LEU A 141 20.59 5.73 19.81
CA LEU A 141 21.09 4.83 18.75
C LEU A 141 19.94 4.08 18.07
N ILE A 142 18.93 3.65 18.84
CA ILE A 142 17.72 3.01 18.31
C ILE A 142 17.02 3.95 17.32
N TRP A 143 16.90 5.24 17.63
CA TRP A 143 16.28 6.24 16.78
C TRP A 143 17.10 6.64 15.55
N ARG A 144 18.43 6.49 15.60
CA ARG A 144 19.32 6.78 14.45
C ARG A 144 19.17 5.77 13.31
N GLY A 145 18.70 4.56 13.63
CA GLY A 145 17.94 3.74 12.71
C GLY A 145 18.56 3.38 11.36
N TYR A 146 19.87 3.43 11.13
CA TYR A 146 20.56 2.77 10.00
C TYR A 146 22.04 2.52 10.33
N SER A 147 22.63 1.51 9.68
CA SER A 147 23.97 0.95 9.90
C SER A 147 25.14 1.82 9.41
N ASP A 148 24.89 3.01 8.90
CA ASP A 148 25.88 3.81 8.18
C ASP A 148 27.09 4.19 9.04
N TRP A 149 26.88 4.41 10.34
CA TRP A 149 27.94 4.70 11.30
C TRP A 149 28.83 3.49 11.62
N ILE A 150 28.40 2.26 11.31
CA ILE A 150 29.19 1.04 11.54
C ILE A 150 30.35 0.96 10.54
N ASP A 151 30.16 1.53 9.35
CA ASP A 151 31.17 1.57 8.29
C ASP A 151 32.03 2.86 8.34
N ASP A 152 31.64 3.85 9.14
CA ASP A 152 32.46 5.03 9.49
C ASP A 152 33.29 4.74 10.75
N GLU A 153 34.61 4.55 10.60
CA GLU A 153 35.49 4.23 11.71
C GLU A 153 35.54 5.33 12.79
N GLY A 154 35.39 6.59 12.40
CA GLY A 154 35.44 7.73 13.32
C GLY A 154 34.18 7.83 14.16
N GLU A 155 33.01 7.75 13.51
CA GLU A 155 31.72 7.76 14.20
C GLU A 155 31.52 6.49 15.06
N SER A 156 31.95 5.33 14.55
CA SER A 156 31.92 4.06 15.29
C SER A 156 32.73 4.14 16.59
N ALA A 157 33.95 4.65 16.54
CA ALA A 157 34.79 4.80 17.73
C ALA A 157 34.14 5.73 18.77
N GLU A 158 33.58 6.87 18.33
CA GLU A 158 32.89 7.81 19.22
C GLU A 158 31.66 7.19 19.89
N ILE A 159 30.84 6.43 19.13
CA ILE A 159 29.67 5.74 19.67
C ILE A 159 30.09 4.67 20.68
N MET A 160 31.14 3.90 20.37
CA MET A 160 31.65 2.85 21.25
C MET A 160 32.18 3.43 22.57
N ASP A 161 32.91 4.54 22.53
CA ASP A 161 33.39 5.23 23.73
C ASP A 161 32.23 5.74 24.58
N LYS A 162 31.20 6.32 23.96
CA LYS A 162 30.01 6.78 24.69
C LYS A 162 29.22 5.64 25.33
N LEU A 163 29.05 4.53 24.62
CA LEU A 163 28.44 3.32 25.19
C LEU A 163 29.28 2.77 26.35
N TYR A 164 30.60 2.71 26.19
CA TYR A 164 31.50 2.26 27.25
C TYR A 164 31.35 3.09 28.52
N GLN A 165 31.36 4.42 28.38
CA GLN A 165 31.17 5.35 29.51
C GLN A 165 29.80 5.19 30.17
N LEU A 166 28.74 5.05 29.37
CA LEU A 166 27.37 4.95 29.87
C LEU A 166 27.11 3.64 30.63
N TYR A 167 27.67 2.52 30.17
CA TYR A 167 27.34 1.18 30.67
C TYR A 167 28.31 0.62 31.71
N THR A 168 29.52 1.17 31.80
CA THR A 168 30.48 0.77 32.84
C THR A 168 29.88 0.82 34.25
N PRO A 169 29.17 1.89 34.68
CA PRO A 169 28.55 1.94 36.01
C PRO A 169 27.47 0.87 36.23
N THR A 170 26.62 0.62 35.22
CA THR A 170 25.53 -0.36 35.28
C THR A 170 26.07 -1.77 35.44
N ILE A 171 27.09 -2.14 34.66
CA ILE A 171 27.70 -3.47 34.70
C ILE A 171 28.51 -3.67 35.99
N LEU A 172 29.26 -2.66 36.46
CA LEU A 172 29.92 -2.71 37.76
C LEU A 172 28.92 -2.94 38.90
N LYS A 173 27.78 -2.25 38.87
CA LYS A 173 26.71 -2.42 39.87
C LYS A 173 26.08 -3.81 39.84
N LYS A 174 25.90 -4.41 38.66
CA LYS A 174 25.19 -5.68 38.47
C LYS A 174 26.08 -6.91 38.65
N TYR A 175 27.35 -6.83 38.25
CA TYR A 175 28.26 -7.97 38.15
C TYR A 175 29.56 -7.82 38.95
N ASN A 176 29.77 -6.71 39.67
CA ASN A 176 30.99 -6.43 40.45
C ASN A 176 32.29 -6.68 39.66
N SER A 177 32.27 -6.44 38.34
CA SER A 177 33.39 -6.68 37.41
C SER A 177 33.55 -5.51 36.45
N GLN A 178 34.76 -5.32 35.92
CA GLN A 178 34.99 -4.29 34.92
C GLN A 178 34.26 -4.64 33.62
N LEU A 179 33.85 -3.63 32.86
CA LEU A 179 33.15 -3.81 31.58
C LEU A 179 33.95 -4.69 30.61
N GLN A 180 35.28 -4.51 30.58
CA GLN A 180 36.17 -5.35 29.79
C GLN A 180 36.16 -6.81 30.24
N ASP A 181 36.19 -7.08 31.54
CA ASP A 181 36.16 -8.45 32.08
C ASP A 181 34.83 -9.14 31.76
N TYR A 182 33.72 -8.41 31.90
CA TYR A 182 32.39 -8.89 31.51
C TYR A 182 32.35 -9.25 30.02
N PHE A 183 32.84 -8.36 29.15
CA PHE A 183 32.87 -8.60 27.71
C PHE A 183 33.76 -9.80 27.35
N HIS A 184 34.96 -9.90 27.91
CA HIS A 184 35.85 -11.06 27.70
C HIS A 184 35.22 -12.37 28.19
N SER A 185 34.52 -12.34 29.33
CA SER A 185 33.78 -13.49 29.85
C SER A 185 32.70 -13.96 28.88
N LYS A 186 31.95 -13.02 28.27
CA LYS A 186 30.94 -13.33 27.26
C LYS A 186 31.53 -13.88 25.96
N LEU A 187 32.64 -13.32 25.49
CA LEU A 187 33.36 -13.89 24.34
C LEU A 187 33.82 -15.31 24.67
N LYS A 188 34.41 -15.55 25.85
CA LYS A 188 34.82 -16.89 26.27
C LYS A 188 33.66 -17.88 26.29
N GLU A 189 32.50 -17.46 26.82
CA GLU A 189 31.27 -18.26 26.80
C GLU A 189 30.89 -18.68 25.36
N MET A 190 30.97 -17.76 24.39
CA MET A 190 30.69 -18.08 22.98
C MET A 190 31.64 -19.14 22.41
N ILE A 191 32.94 -19.02 22.68
CA ILE A 191 33.95 -19.98 22.19
C ILE A 191 33.78 -21.34 22.85
N ASP A 192 33.52 -21.38 24.15
CA ASP A 192 33.29 -22.64 24.86
C ASP A 192 32.09 -23.40 24.25
N GLN A 193 31.01 -22.69 23.92
CA GLN A 193 29.86 -23.29 23.23
C GLN A 193 30.19 -23.80 21.83
N TYR A 194 30.97 -23.03 21.06
CA TYR A 194 31.45 -23.48 19.76
C TYR A 194 32.26 -24.78 19.85
N ASN A 195 33.21 -24.84 20.78
CA ASN A 195 34.05 -26.01 21.00
C ASN A 195 33.25 -27.23 21.45
N ILE A 196 32.20 -27.04 22.27
CA ILE A 196 31.27 -28.11 22.65
C ILE A 196 30.53 -28.65 21.41
N ASN A 197 30.02 -27.79 20.55
CA ASN A 197 29.29 -28.21 19.35
C ASN A 197 30.22 -28.94 18.36
N LEU A 198 31.43 -28.41 18.13
CA LEU A 198 32.44 -29.04 17.29
C LEU A 198 32.75 -30.48 17.75
N LYS A 199 32.91 -30.70 19.05
CA LYS A 199 33.10 -32.04 19.64
C LYS A 199 31.90 -32.97 19.39
N ARG A 200 30.66 -32.45 19.48
CA ARG A 200 29.45 -33.24 19.20
C ARG A 200 29.36 -33.66 17.73
N GLN A 201 29.64 -32.77 16.80
CA GLN A 201 29.64 -33.07 15.36
C GLN A 201 30.66 -34.16 15.02
N GLN A 202 31.87 -34.07 15.57
CA GLN A 202 32.91 -35.10 15.39
C GLN A 202 32.45 -36.47 15.91
N GLN A 203 31.80 -36.52 17.07
CA GLN A 203 31.27 -37.77 17.63
C GLN A 203 30.15 -38.37 16.76
N GLN A 204 29.29 -37.54 16.17
CA GLN A 204 28.24 -38.01 15.26
C GLN A 204 28.83 -38.55 13.94
N GLN A 205 29.84 -37.89 13.37
CA GLN A 205 30.54 -38.37 12.18
C GLN A 205 31.27 -39.70 12.41
N GLN A 206 31.91 -39.86 13.58
CA GLN A 206 32.54 -41.13 13.97
C GLN A 206 31.53 -42.28 14.13
N LYS A 207 30.31 -42.00 14.64
CA LYS A 207 29.22 -42.99 14.72
C LYS A 207 28.68 -43.38 13.35
N ASN A 208 28.53 -42.43 12.43
CA ASN A 208 28.05 -42.71 11.07
C ASN A 208 29.09 -43.46 10.23
N ASN A 209 30.38 -43.13 10.36
CA ASN A 209 31.46 -43.85 9.67
C ASN A 209 31.69 -45.26 10.22
N SER A 210 31.38 -45.51 11.49
CA SER A 210 31.44 -46.87 12.07
C SER A 210 30.36 -47.81 11.51
N ASN A 211 29.29 -47.28 10.93
CA ASN A 211 28.24 -48.08 10.28
C ASN A 211 28.48 -48.30 8.77
N ASN A 212 29.33 -47.49 8.13
CA ASN A 212 29.67 -47.60 6.71
C ASN A 212 31.18 -47.82 6.54
N ASN A 213 31.64 -49.05 6.78
CA ASN A 213 33.03 -49.42 6.49
C ASN A 213 33.30 -49.44 4.98
N LYS A 214 33.98 -48.42 4.46
CA LYS A 214 35.21 -48.57 3.66
C LYS A 214 35.86 -47.22 3.31
N GLU A 215 37.09 -47.08 3.81
CA GLU A 215 38.23 -46.42 3.15
C GLU A 215 38.05 -44.98 2.64
N THR A 216 38.38 -44.01 3.49
CA THR A 216 39.54 -43.11 3.26
C THR A 216 39.83 -42.35 4.55
N LYS A 217 40.97 -42.65 5.19
CA LYS A 217 41.53 -41.83 6.27
C LYS A 217 42.26 -40.65 5.64
N GLU A 218 41.52 -39.60 5.29
CA GLU A 218 42.10 -38.26 5.36
C GLU A 218 41.85 -37.77 6.78
N GLU A 219 42.89 -37.84 7.61
CA GLU A 219 42.94 -37.09 8.86
C GLU A 219 42.90 -35.61 8.50
N THR A 220 41.71 -35.04 8.47
CA THR A 220 41.55 -33.58 8.49
C THR A 220 42.20 -33.12 9.79
N LYS A 221 43.39 -32.53 9.71
CA LYS A 221 44.03 -31.83 10.84
C LYS A 221 43.08 -30.71 11.26
N VAL A 222 42.22 -31.00 12.22
CA VAL A 222 41.49 -29.98 12.95
C VAL A 222 42.52 -29.34 13.85
N GLU A 223 42.93 -28.12 13.48
CA GLU A 223 43.68 -27.23 14.35
C GLU A 223 42.98 -27.23 15.72
N LYS A 224 43.68 -27.58 16.80
CA LYS A 224 43.11 -27.38 18.14
C LYS A 224 43.17 -25.88 18.40
N TRP A 225 42.02 -25.22 18.43
CA TRP A 225 41.89 -23.78 18.63
C TRP A 225 42.17 -23.35 20.10
N GLU A 226 42.66 -24.28 20.94
CA GLU A 226 42.96 -24.09 22.37
C GLU A 226 44.25 -23.27 22.62
N ASP A 227 45.06 -22.98 21.59
CA ASP A 227 46.41 -22.41 21.75
C ASP A 227 46.49 -20.86 21.76
N ASN A 228 45.37 -20.12 21.61
CA ASN A 228 45.37 -18.65 21.68
C ASN A 228 44.66 -18.15 22.96
N PRO A 229 45.38 -17.54 23.93
CA PRO A 229 44.82 -17.21 25.25
C PRO A 229 43.90 -15.98 25.26
N ASN A 230 43.81 -15.20 24.18
CA ASN A 230 42.97 -14.00 24.11
C ASN A 230 41.78 -14.18 23.15
N PRO A 231 40.54 -14.29 23.67
CA PRO A 231 39.36 -14.50 22.85
C PRO A 231 39.04 -13.41 21.84
N SER A 232 39.51 -12.20 22.09
CA SER A 232 39.28 -11.04 21.23
C SER A 232 40.01 -11.13 19.89
N ASN A 233 41.06 -11.94 19.79
CA ASN A 233 41.82 -12.11 18.54
C ASN A 233 41.09 -12.98 17.50
N TRP A 234 39.98 -13.62 17.87
CA TRP A 234 39.21 -14.50 16.98
C TRP A 234 38.09 -13.79 16.21
N PHE A 235 37.94 -12.49 16.44
CA PHE A 235 36.91 -11.67 15.81
C PHE A 235 37.57 -10.47 15.15
N THR A 236 37.01 -10.04 14.03
CA THR A 236 37.35 -8.75 13.44
C THR A 236 36.93 -7.61 14.37
N LYS A 237 37.57 -6.44 14.24
CA LYS A 237 37.20 -5.23 15.00
C LYS A 237 35.70 -4.89 14.85
N LYS A 238 35.16 -5.05 13.65
CA LYS A 238 33.73 -4.83 13.35
C LYS A 238 32.84 -5.82 14.11
N GLU A 239 33.18 -7.10 14.12
CA GLU A 239 32.45 -8.12 14.89
C GLU A 239 32.52 -7.87 16.38
N LEU A 240 33.68 -7.50 16.92
CA LEU A 240 33.84 -7.15 18.34
C LEU A 240 32.94 -5.96 18.73
N ASN A 241 32.90 -4.92 17.90
CA ASN A 241 32.02 -3.77 18.15
C ASN A 241 30.54 -4.19 18.16
N LEU A 242 30.11 -4.98 17.17
CA LEU A 242 28.73 -5.48 17.08
C LEU A 242 28.35 -6.40 18.25
N LEU A 243 29.25 -7.30 18.67
CA LEU A 243 29.06 -8.18 19.83
C LEU A 243 28.95 -7.38 21.12
N PHE A 244 29.78 -6.35 21.27
CA PHE A 244 29.71 -5.45 22.43
C PHE A 244 28.36 -4.74 22.49
N ILE A 245 27.91 -4.15 21.38
CA ILE A 245 26.60 -3.50 21.29
C ILE A 245 25.47 -4.47 21.63
N TYR A 246 25.55 -5.70 21.09
CA TYR A 246 24.57 -6.74 21.35
C TYR A 246 24.48 -7.12 22.84
N PHE A 247 25.62 -7.35 23.51
CA PHE A 247 25.61 -7.68 24.93
C PHE A 247 25.12 -6.52 25.80
N VAL A 248 25.49 -5.28 25.47
CA VAL A 248 24.96 -4.09 26.15
C VAL A 248 23.44 -4.00 25.99
N ALA A 249 22.91 -4.25 24.79
CA ALA A 249 21.46 -4.23 24.54
C ALA A 249 20.70 -5.28 25.36
N LEU A 250 21.31 -6.45 25.62
CA LEU A 250 20.75 -7.49 26.48
C LEU A 250 20.69 -7.04 27.94
N GLU A 251 21.66 -6.27 28.41
CA GLU A 251 21.71 -5.81 29.81
C GLU A 251 20.63 -4.77 30.14
N GLU A 252 20.18 -4.01 29.14
CA GLU A 252 19.11 -3.01 29.25
C GLU A 252 17.69 -3.60 29.16
N ASP A 253 17.55 -4.92 29.12
CA ASP A 253 16.26 -5.62 28.93
C ASP A 253 15.50 -5.18 27.66
N ILE A 254 16.20 -4.60 26.67
CA ILE A 254 15.58 -4.12 25.42
C ILE A 254 15.03 -5.28 24.57
N GLY A 255 15.40 -6.51 24.91
CA GLY A 255 14.91 -7.72 24.27
C GLY A 255 15.32 -7.82 22.80
N LEU A 256 15.16 -9.01 22.22
CA LEU A 256 15.51 -9.24 20.81
C LEU A 256 14.43 -8.77 19.83
N LYS A 257 13.32 -8.25 20.36
CA LYS A 257 12.18 -7.77 19.57
C LYS A 257 12.39 -6.36 19.03
N ASN A 258 13.44 -5.67 19.44
CA ASN A 258 13.76 -4.36 18.89
C ASN A 258 14.40 -4.51 17.49
N ALA A 259 13.93 -3.72 16.52
CA ALA A 259 14.46 -3.68 15.15
C ALA A 259 15.97 -3.43 15.10
N PHE A 260 16.51 -2.69 16.08
CA PHE A 260 17.94 -2.45 16.21
C PHE A 260 18.72 -3.74 16.56
N THR A 261 18.32 -4.46 17.60
CA THR A 261 18.93 -5.75 17.98
C THR A 261 18.81 -6.78 16.85
N ALA A 262 17.68 -6.79 16.13
CA ALA A 262 17.47 -7.59 14.93
C ALA A 262 18.52 -7.33 13.85
N SER A 263 18.78 -6.05 13.59
CA SER A 263 19.76 -5.61 12.60
C SER A 263 21.19 -5.98 13.01
N THR A 264 21.54 -5.81 14.29
CA THR A 264 22.86 -6.20 14.83
C THR A 264 23.12 -7.71 14.68
N VAL A 265 22.14 -8.54 15.05
CA VAL A 265 22.26 -10.00 14.90
C VAL A 265 22.36 -10.40 13.42
N LYS A 266 21.58 -9.77 12.54
CA LYS A 266 21.67 -9.99 11.10
C LYS A 266 23.05 -9.66 10.54
N LEU A 267 23.64 -8.52 10.93
CA LEU A 267 24.99 -8.14 10.52
C LEU A 267 26.06 -9.11 11.04
N LEU A 268 25.94 -9.55 12.28
CA LEU A 268 26.84 -10.56 12.88
C LEU A 268 26.78 -11.89 12.13
N LEU A 269 25.59 -12.37 11.77
CA LEU A 269 25.42 -13.59 10.99
C LEU A 269 25.91 -13.44 9.55
N HIS A 270 25.78 -12.26 8.94
CA HIS A 270 26.36 -11.96 7.62
C HIS A 270 27.90 -12.02 7.61
N GLY A 271 28.56 -11.75 8.74
CA GLY A 271 30.01 -11.90 8.87
C GLY A 271 30.52 -13.33 8.69
N ASN A 272 29.61 -14.32 8.70
CA ASN A 272 29.88 -15.74 8.46
C ASN A 272 30.93 -16.38 9.40
N SER A 273 31.12 -15.81 10.60
CA SER A 273 32.01 -16.39 11.61
C SER A 273 31.39 -17.67 12.19
N PRO A 274 32.09 -18.83 12.12
CA PRO A 274 31.57 -20.10 12.65
C PRO A 274 31.22 -20.06 14.14
N ILE A 275 31.99 -19.29 14.92
CA ILE A 275 31.79 -19.11 16.37
C ILE A 275 30.49 -18.34 16.61
N VAL A 276 30.30 -17.21 15.91
CA VAL A 276 29.10 -16.38 16.00
C VAL A 276 27.87 -17.18 15.59
N ILE A 277 27.93 -17.83 14.42
CA ILE A 277 26.84 -18.67 13.90
C ILE A 277 26.45 -19.74 14.92
N THR A 278 27.43 -20.49 15.43
CA THR A 278 27.17 -21.58 16.39
C THR A 278 26.58 -21.06 17.69
N TYR A 279 27.06 -19.92 18.20
CA TYR A 279 26.49 -19.32 19.41
C TYR A 279 25.01 -18.95 19.20
N PHE A 280 24.68 -18.25 18.11
CA PHE A 280 23.31 -17.82 17.85
C PHE A 280 22.38 -18.95 17.45
N VAL A 281 22.86 -20.00 16.81
CA VAL A 281 22.04 -21.13 16.35
C VAL A 281 21.89 -22.21 17.43
N SER A 282 22.97 -22.53 18.17
CA SER A 282 23.01 -23.70 19.07
C SER A 282 22.74 -23.36 20.54
N ASN A 283 23.05 -22.13 20.98
CA ASN A 283 22.85 -21.73 22.37
C ASN A 283 21.42 -21.19 22.63
N THR A 284 20.72 -20.76 21.57
CA THR A 284 19.35 -20.23 21.64
C THR A 284 18.27 -21.31 21.56
N THR A 285 18.61 -22.49 21.04
CA THR A 285 17.67 -23.52 20.59
C THR A 285 17.03 -24.40 21.66
N PRO A 286 17.46 -24.47 22.94
CA PRO A 286 16.67 -25.23 23.92
C PRO A 286 15.73 -24.38 24.81
N ARG A 287 15.68 -23.04 24.71
CA ARG A 287 15.06 -22.22 25.79
C ARG A 287 13.95 -21.24 25.40
N ASN A 288 13.78 -20.84 24.13
CA ASN A 288 12.75 -19.86 23.75
C ASN A 288 12.31 -19.94 22.27
N LEU A 289 11.04 -20.29 22.01
CA LEU A 289 10.46 -20.34 20.66
C LEU A 289 10.53 -18.99 19.91
N THR A 290 10.44 -17.87 20.63
CA THR A 290 10.54 -16.52 20.05
C THR A 290 11.93 -16.26 19.48
N MET A 291 12.97 -16.67 20.22
CA MET A 291 14.36 -16.51 19.79
C MET A 291 14.65 -17.40 18.58
N MET A 292 14.12 -18.62 18.59
CA MET A 292 14.27 -19.54 17.47
C MET A 292 13.61 -19.02 16.19
N ASN A 293 12.36 -18.56 16.25
CA ASN A 293 11.69 -17.96 15.09
C ASN A 293 12.46 -16.74 14.57
N PHE A 294 13.04 -15.95 15.46
CA PHE A 294 13.88 -14.82 15.10
C PHE A 294 15.16 -15.23 14.36
N ILE A 295 15.91 -16.22 14.88
CA ILE A 295 17.12 -16.74 14.22
C ILE A 295 16.76 -17.43 12.89
N PHE A 296 15.61 -18.11 12.81
CA PHE A 296 15.13 -18.71 11.58
C PHE A 296 14.79 -17.68 10.51
N ASN A 297 14.06 -16.63 10.87
CA ASN A 297 13.72 -15.55 9.95
C ASN A 297 14.97 -14.81 9.47
N ILE A 298 15.96 -14.58 10.35
CA ILE A 298 17.21 -13.93 9.94
C ILE A 298 18.04 -14.86 9.06
N SER A 299 18.22 -16.12 9.45
CA SER A 299 19.04 -17.07 8.67
C SER A 299 18.46 -17.37 7.29
N SER A 300 17.12 -17.45 7.17
CA SER A 300 16.47 -17.63 5.86
C SER A 300 16.75 -16.45 4.92
N GLN A 301 16.94 -15.24 5.44
CA GLN A 301 17.27 -14.05 4.65
C GLN A 301 18.74 -13.95 4.22
N ILE A 302 19.64 -14.78 4.77
CA ILE A 302 21.09 -14.69 4.51
C ILE A 302 21.52 -15.67 3.42
N ASN A 303 21.57 -16.97 3.72
CA ASN A 303 21.97 -18.01 2.77
C ASN A 303 21.40 -19.39 3.17
N LEU A 304 21.35 -20.30 2.20
CA LEU A 304 20.76 -21.63 2.36
C LEU A 304 21.53 -22.53 3.34
N GLU A 305 22.86 -22.44 3.39
CA GLU A 305 23.70 -23.29 4.25
C GLU A 305 23.48 -22.97 5.73
N LEU A 306 23.49 -21.69 6.08
CA LEU A 306 23.20 -21.19 7.43
C LEU A 306 21.76 -21.55 7.84
N PHE A 307 20.80 -21.39 6.93
CA PHE A 307 19.42 -21.76 7.18
C PHE A 307 19.27 -23.27 7.45
N ASN A 308 19.92 -24.13 6.65
CA ASN A 308 19.93 -25.57 6.86
C ASN A 308 20.60 -25.95 8.19
N TYR A 309 21.71 -25.31 8.54
CA TYR A 309 22.39 -25.53 9.83
C TYR A 309 21.50 -25.18 11.02
N ALA A 310 20.79 -24.05 10.94
CA ALA A 310 19.79 -23.67 11.93
C ALA A 310 18.65 -24.69 12.02
N LEU A 311 18.17 -25.17 10.88
CA LEU A 311 17.07 -26.12 10.80
C LEU A 311 17.43 -27.50 11.34
N ASP A 312 18.64 -27.96 11.09
CA ASP A 312 19.14 -29.24 11.59
C ASP A 312 19.39 -29.19 13.10
N SER A 313 19.92 -28.07 13.61
CA SER A 313 20.03 -27.86 15.07
C SER A 313 18.67 -27.90 15.77
N PHE A 314 17.61 -27.42 15.12
CA PHE A 314 16.26 -27.41 15.66
C PHE A 314 15.58 -28.79 15.65
N LYS A 315 15.92 -29.66 14.70
CA LYS A 315 15.44 -31.06 14.65
C LYS A 315 15.84 -31.88 15.87
N GLU A 316 16.90 -31.49 16.56
CA GLU A 316 17.29 -32.17 17.80
C GLU A 316 16.25 -32.00 18.92
N PHE A 317 15.39 -30.98 18.84
CA PHE A 317 14.46 -30.61 19.91
C PHE A 317 12.98 -30.72 19.54
N TYR A 318 12.64 -30.71 18.25
CA TYR A 318 11.25 -30.68 17.78
C TYR A 318 10.96 -31.77 16.76
N ASP A 319 9.72 -32.25 16.77
CA ASP A 319 9.24 -33.24 15.81
C ASP A 319 9.08 -32.65 14.40
N THR A 320 9.05 -33.53 13.40
CA THR A 320 9.01 -33.14 11.99
C THR A 320 7.75 -32.33 11.64
N ASP A 321 6.61 -32.56 12.31
CA ASP A 321 5.38 -31.85 12.00
C ASP A 321 5.42 -30.40 12.52
N THR A 322 5.98 -30.18 13.71
CA THR A 322 6.21 -28.83 14.24
C THR A 322 7.10 -28.02 13.30
N ILE A 323 8.19 -28.63 12.81
CA ILE A 323 9.09 -27.99 11.85
C ILE A 323 8.36 -27.62 10.56
N ARG A 324 7.57 -28.55 10.02
CA ARG A 324 6.80 -28.33 8.79
C ARG A 324 5.82 -27.16 8.94
N ARG A 325 5.10 -27.07 10.07
CA ARG A 325 4.17 -25.97 10.36
C ARG A 325 4.90 -24.63 10.45
N THR A 326 6.04 -24.57 11.11
CA THR A 326 6.87 -23.36 11.21
C THR A 326 7.35 -22.92 9.83
N LEU A 327 7.89 -23.84 9.03
CA LEU A 327 8.34 -23.53 7.66
C LEU A 327 7.19 -23.05 6.77
N HIS A 328 6.01 -23.67 6.86
CA HIS A 328 4.83 -23.20 6.12
C HIS A 328 4.42 -21.78 6.52
N HIS A 329 4.40 -21.48 7.83
CA HIS A 329 4.08 -20.14 8.33
C HIS A 329 5.09 -19.10 7.83
N MET A 330 6.39 -19.37 7.97
CA MET A 330 7.46 -18.50 7.47
C MET A 330 7.38 -18.29 5.95
N LEU A 331 7.03 -19.34 5.20
CA LEU A 331 6.89 -19.25 3.75
C LEU A 331 5.76 -18.29 3.37
N VAL A 332 4.60 -18.40 4.01
CA VAL A 332 3.44 -17.52 3.77
C VAL A 332 3.79 -16.08 4.13
N GLU A 333 4.43 -15.84 5.27
CA GLU A 333 4.88 -14.51 5.69
C GLU A 333 5.90 -13.90 4.71
N SER A 334 6.93 -14.67 4.33
CA SER A 334 7.98 -14.22 3.41
C SER A 334 7.42 -13.87 2.03
N ILE A 335 6.47 -14.66 1.51
CA ILE A 335 5.78 -14.39 0.24
C ILE A 335 4.90 -13.12 0.36
N GLY A 336 4.18 -12.96 1.47
CA GLY A 336 3.36 -11.77 1.72
C GLY A 336 4.18 -10.49 1.85
N ALA A 337 5.39 -10.59 2.42
CA ALA A 337 6.33 -9.49 2.60
C ALA A 337 7.21 -9.21 1.37
N GLY A 338 7.27 -10.14 0.40
CA GLY A 338 8.13 -10.00 -0.79
C GLY A 338 9.60 -10.33 -0.54
N GLU A 339 9.90 -11.10 0.51
CA GLU A 339 11.26 -11.49 0.88
C GLU A 339 11.77 -12.65 0.01
N TYR A 340 12.14 -12.36 -1.24
CA TYR A 340 12.55 -13.37 -2.22
C TYR A 340 13.63 -14.33 -1.71
N VAL A 341 14.69 -13.82 -1.06
CA VAL A 341 15.79 -14.66 -0.54
C VAL A 341 15.29 -15.65 0.51
N SER A 342 14.45 -15.18 1.44
CA SER A 342 13.83 -16.02 2.47
C SER A 342 12.94 -17.09 1.84
N THR A 343 12.01 -16.70 0.96
CA THR A 343 11.12 -17.63 0.24
C THR A 343 11.93 -18.69 -0.51
N ARG A 344 12.96 -18.28 -1.26
CA ARG A 344 13.83 -19.19 -2.00
C ARG A 344 14.55 -20.17 -1.09
N ASN A 345 15.14 -19.71 0.02
CA ASN A 345 15.88 -20.57 0.95
C ASN A 345 14.95 -21.55 1.68
N ILE A 346 13.75 -21.12 2.06
CA ILE A 346 12.73 -22.00 2.67
C ILE A 346 12.32 -23.11 1.71
N LEU A 347 12.09 -22.80 0.42
CA LEU A 347 11.73 -23.81 -0.57
C LEU A 347 12.93 -24.72 -0.91
N ALA A 348 14.13 -24.15 -1.05
CA ALA A 348 15.33 -24.89 -1.40
C ALA A 348 15.84 -25.84 -0.30
N CYS A 349 15.45 -25.65 0.97
CA CYS A 349 15.84 -26.55 2.05
C CYS A 349 15.27 -27.97 1.91
N GLY A 350 14.23 -28.15 1.07
CA GLY A 350 13.62 -29.45 0.78
C GLY A 350 12.88 -30.10 1.95
N ARG A 351 12.70 -29.41 3.08
CA ARG A 351 12.01 -29.93 4.27
C ARG A 351 10.51 -29.61 4.30
N LEU A 352 10.04 -28.77 3.38
CA LEU A 352 8.63 -28.46 3.17
C LEU A 352 8.21 -29.01 1.79
N PRO A 353 7.41 -30.08 1.73
CA PRO A 353 6.87 -30.57 0.47
C PRO A 353 6.04 -29.49 -0.22
N LEU A 354 6.24 -29.29 -1.52
CA LEU A 354 5.46 -28.31 -2.28
C LEU A 354 3.96 -28.59 -2.21
N ILE A 355 3.54 -29.86 -2.06
CA ILE A 355 2.12 -30.23 -1.95
C ILE A 355 1.42 -29.61 -0.72
N ASP A 356 2.17 -29.26 0.32
CA ASP A 356 1.65 -28.68 1.55
C ASP A 356 1.47 -27.15 1.44
N TYR A 357 1.87 -26.56 0.33
CA TYR A 357 1.65 -25.15 0.07
C TYR A 357 0.17 -24.86 -0.21
N SER A 358 -0.49 -24.16 0.70
CA SER A 358 -1.86 -23.69 0.51
C SER A 358 -1.89 -22.16 0.38
N THR A 359 -2.21 -21.64 -0.81
CA THR A 359 -2.45 -20.19 -1.03
C THR A 359 -3.78 -19.71 -0.45
N GLN A 360 -4.41 -20.48 0.45
CA GLN A 360 -5.83 -20.32 0.75
C GLN A 360 -6.21 -18.97 1.39
N SER A 361 -5.28 -18.14 1.87
CA SER A 361 -5.65 -16.91 2.60
C SER A 361 -4.95 -15.60 2.21
N SER A 362 -4.02 -15.55 1.25
CA SER A 362 -3.37 -14.28 0.87
C SER A 362 -3.53 -14.00 -0.61
N VAL A 363 -4.31 -12.96 -0.92
CA VAL A 363 -4.26 -12.32 -2.23
C VAL A 363 -2.83 -11.83 -2.43
N LEU A 364 -2.12 -12.41 -3.40
CA LEU A 364 -0.76 -12.01 -3.75
C LEU A 364 -0.74 -10.50 -4.06
N ASN A 365 0.31 -9.81 -3.60
CA ASN A 365 0.42 -8.37 -3.81
C ASN A 365 0.94 -8.08 -5.23
N PRO A 366 0.19 -7.38 -6.10
CA PRO A 366 0.62 -7.14 -7.48
C PRO A 366 1.96 -6.40 -7.60
N PHE A 367 2.36 -5.61 -6.59
CA PHE A 367 3.66 -4.92 -6.57
C PHE A 367 4.86 -5.87 -6.47
N LEU A 368 4.63 -7.12 -6.06
CA LEU A 368 5.67 -8.13 -5.87
C LEU A 368 5.65 -9.19 -6.99
N LEU A 369 4.94 -8.93 -8.10
CA LEU A 369 4.75 -9.90 -9.17
C LEU A 369 6.06 -10.49 -9.70
N ASP A 370 7.10 -9.66 -9.91
CA ASP A 370 8.38 -10.14 -10.43
C ASP A 370 9.05 -11.13 -9.47
N HIS A 371 8.91 -10.91 -8.16
CA HIS A 371 9.39 -11.86 -7.15
C HIS A 371 8.64 -13.19 -7.23
N TYR A 372 7.31 -13.15 -7.40
CA TYR A 372 6.51 -14.37 -7.53
C TYR A 372 6.83 -15.14 -8.82
N VAL A 373 7.02 -14.43 -9.93
CA VAL A 373 7.44 -15.03 -11.20
C VAL A 373 8.82 -15.68 -11.08
N ALA A 374 9.78 -15.03 -10.40
CA ALA A 374 11.10 -15.61 -10.15
C ALA A 374 11.01 -16.92 -9.34
N ILE A 375 10.28 -16.91 -8.22
CA ILE A 375 10.02 -18.13 -7.43
C ILE A 375 9.31 -19.20 -8.25
N GLY A 376 8.33 -18.79 -9.07
CA GLY A 376 7.61 -19.67 -9.99
C GLY A 376 8.54 -20.37 -10.98
N ASN A 377 9.48 -19.63 -11.57
CA ASN A 377 10.46 -20.18 -12.49
C ASN A 377 11.44 -21.15 -11.80
N ASP A 378 11.91 -20.81 -10.59
CA ASP A 378 12.90 -21.61 -9.87
C ASP A 378 12.37 -22.96 -9.38
N PHE A 379 11.12 -22.98 -8.90
CA PHE A 379 10.55 -24.13 -8.18
C PHE A 379 9.31 -24.73 -8.84
N PHE A 380 8.46 -23.92 -9.49
CA PHE A 380 7.15 -24.36 -9.96
C PHE A 380 7.08 -24.60 -11.48
N ARG A 381 8.13 -24.29 -12.25
CA ARG A 381 8.19 -24.55 -13.70
C ARG A 381 8.81 -25.90 -14.06
N ARG A 382 9.28 -26.66 -13.06
CA ARG A 382 9.92 -27.96 -13.28
C ARG A 382 8.89 -29.00 -13.74
N PRO A 383 9.19 -29.84 -14.75
CA PRO A 383 8.25 -30.84 -15.27
C PRO A 383 7.65 -31.76 -14.21
N GLU A 384 8.45 -32.09 -13.20
CA GLU A 384 8.09 -32.93 -12.05
C GLU A 384 6.93 -32.37 -11.21
N HIS A 385 6.67 -31.06 -11.30
CA HIS A 385 5.64 -30.37 -10.52
C HIS A 385 4.46 -29.88 -11.37
N ASN A 386 4.52 -29.98 -12.70
CA ASN A 386 3.52 -29.44 -13.65
C ASN A 386 2.10 -30.00 -13.50
N ILE A 387 1.94 -31.16 -12.86
CA ILE A 387 0.64 -31.86 -12.74
C ILE A 387 0.03 -31.70 -11.34
N THR A 388 0.74 -31.04 -10.41
CA THR A 388 0.21 -30.85 -9.06
C THR A 388 -0.80 -29.69 -9.02
N LYS A 389 -1.96 -29.90 -8.38
CA LYS A 389 -2.97 -28.83 -8.16
C LYS A 389 -2.38 -27.58 -7.51
N VAL A 390 -1.33 -27.75 -6.70
CA VAL A 390 -0.61 -26.65 -6.05
C VAL A 390 0.10 -25.77 -7.06
N ASN A 391 0.81 -26.35 -8.03
CA ASN A 391 1.51 -25.61 -9.06
C ASN A 391 0.53 -24.77 -9.92
N GLN A 392 -0.57 -25.40 -10.34
CA GLN A 392 -1.63 -24.73 -11.07
C GLN A 392 -2.20 -23.53 -10.29
N ARG A 393 -2.42 -23.71 -8.98
CA ARG A 393 -2.94 -22.67 -8.11
C ARG A 393 -1.96 -21.50 -7.90
N TYR A 394 -0.67 -21.80 -7.76
CA TYR A 394 0.36 -20.76 -7.63
C TYR A 394 0.44 -19.90 -8.90
N TRP A 395 0.52 -20.53 -10.08
CA TRP A 395 0.51 -19.78 -11.34
C TRP A 395 -0.81 -19.07 -11.60
N LEU A 396 -1.94 -19.63 -11.19
CA LEU A 396 -3.22 -18.95 -11.25
C LEU A 396 -3.20 -17.63 -10.46
N ASP A 397 -2.65 -17.64 -9.25
CA ASP A 397 -2.55 -16.42 -8.43
C ASP A 397 -1.56 -15.40 -9.04
N ILE A 398 -0.47 -15.86 -9.68
CA ILE A 398 0.43 -15.02 -10.48
C ILE A 398 -0.31 -14.39 -11.66
N TYR A 399 -1.07 -15.18 -12.45
CA TYR A 399 -1.78 -14.67 -13.61
C TYR A 399 -2.93 -13.74 -13.23
N LYS A 400 -3.61 -13.95 -12.09
CA LYS A 400 -4.55 -12.96 -11.54
C LYS A 400 -3.86 -11.62 -11.27
N CYS A 401 -2.68 -11.65 -10.63
CA CYS A 401 -1.91 -10.44 -10.36
C CYS A 401 -1.41 -9.77 -11.64
N ALA A 402 -0.91 -10.54 -12.60
CA ALA A 402 -0.44 -10.04 -13.88
C ALA A 402 -1.58 -9.40 -14.70
N ALA A 403 -2.74 -10.07 -14.73
CA ALA A 403 -3.96 -9.55 -15.36
C ALA A 403 -4.40 -8.23 -14.71
N LEU A 404 -4.38 -8.14 -13.38
CA LEU A 404 -4.74 -6.93 -12.63
C LEU A 404 -3.76 -5.77 -12.82
N SER A 405 -2.47 -6.06 -12.99
CA SER A 405 -1.38 -5.09 -13.05
C SER A 405 -0.90 -4.73 -14.46
N LEU A 406 -1.62 -5.15 -15.51
CA LEU A 406 -1.28 -4.88 -16.92
C LEU A 406 0.05 -5.51 -17.38
N ARG A 407 0.51 -6.57 -16.71
CA ARG A 407 1.77 -7.26 -17.02
C ARG A 407 1.59 -8.30 -18.12
N ASN A 408 1.41 -7.80 -19.34
CA ASN A 408 1.15 -8.62 -20.53
C ASN A 408 2.30 -9.57 -20.86
N ASP A 409 3.54 -9.17 -20.55
CA ASP A 409 4.75 -9.99 -20.67
C ASP A 409 4.65 -11.30 -19.89
N VAL A 410 4.10 -11.26 -18.66
CA VAL A 410 3.85 -12.45 -17.83
C VAL A 410 2.66 -13.23 -18.37
N MET A 411 1.62 -12.54 -18.84
CA MET A 411 0.42 -13.19 -19.37
C MET A 411 0.65 -13.91 -20.71
N GLU A 412 1.72 -13.62 -21.47
CA GLU A 412 2.05 -14.39 -22.67
C GLU A 412 2.30 -15.87 -22.36
N SER A 413 2.88 -16.19 -21.19
CA SER A 413 3.12 -17.59 -20.83
C SER A 413 1.82 -18.35 -20.56
N PHE A 414 0.78 -17.67 -20.07
CA PHE A 414 -0.55 -18.26 -19.88
C PHE A 414 -1.15 -18.77 -21.20
N PHE A 415 -0.94 -18.04 -22.29
CA PHE A 415 -1.45 -18.44 -23.62
C PHE A 415 -0.54 -19.42 -24.37
N SER A 416 0.71 -19.55 -23.94
CA SER A 416 1.73 -20.36 -24.60
C SER A 416 1.82 -21.76 -23.99
N ILE A 417 1.56 -21.89 -22.70
CA ILE A 417 1.67 -23.13 -21.94
C ILE A 417 0.40 -23.26 -21.09
N PRO A 418 -0.51 -24.21 -21.37
CA PRO A 418 -1.75 -24.35 -20.62
C PRO A 418 -1.47 -25.03 -19.28
N VAL A 419 -0.89 -24.28 -18.34
CA VAL A 419 -0.77 -24.68 -16.93
C VAL A 419 -2.16 -24.72 -16.28
N ILE A 420 -3.08 -23.88 -16.78
CA ILE A 420 -4.45 -23.73 -16.30
C ILE A 420 -5.39 -24.14 -17.43
N THR A 421 -6.24 -25.13 -17.15
CA THR A 421 -7.21 -25.67 -18.11
C THR A 421 -8.65 -25.58 -17.62
N ASP A 422 -8.88 -25.22 -16.35
CA ASP A 422 -10.23 -25.09 -15.80
C ASP A 422 -10.87 -23.77 -16.29
N PRO A 423 -12.03 -23.83 -16.98
CA PRO A 423 -12.76 -22.63 -17.41
C PRO A 423 -13.10 -21.66 -16.27
N ASN A 424 -13.30 -22.14 -15.04
CA ASN A 424 -13.58 -21.28 -13.89
C ASN A 424 -12.36 -20.44 -13.48
N ASP A 425 -11.17 -21.02 -13.59
CA ASP A 425 -9.91 -20.32 -13.32
C ASP A 425 -9.66 -19.25 -14.37
N VAL A 426 -9.92 -19.56 -15.64
CA VAL A 426 -9.83 -18.57 -16.73
C VAL A 426 -10.87 -17.46 -16.58
N ALA A 427 -12.10 -17.78 -16.18
CA ALA A 427 -13.12 -16.77 -15.89
C ALA A 427 -12.69 -15.84 -14.73
N THR A 428 -11.97 -16.38 -13.75
CA THR A 428 -11.38 -15.58 -12.67
C THR A 428 -10.27 -14.67 -13.21
N ILE A 429 -9.39 -15.16 -14.07
CA ILE A 429 -8.35 -14.33 -14.72
C ILE A 429 -9.01 -13.21 -15.55
N LEU A 430 -10.06 -13.51 -16.32
CA LEU A 430 -10.83 -12.51 -17.08
C LEU A 430 -11.37 -11.41 -16.16
N LYS A 431 -11.98 -11.79 -15.03
CA LYS A 431 -12.48 -10.84 -14.04
C LYS A 431 -11.36 -9.90 -13.55
N TYR A 432 -10.19 -10.44 -13.22
CA TYR A 432 -9.04 -9.64 -12.77
C TYR A 432 -8.48 -8.74 -13.88
N ALA A 433 -8.45 -9.23 -15.14
CA ALA A 433 -8.05 -8.43 -16.30
C ALA A 433 -8.95 -7.21 -16.46
N ILE A 434 -10.27 -7.41 -16.44
CA ILE A 434 -11.26 -6.33 -16.55
C ILE A 434 -11.13 -5.34 -15.37
N GLN A 435 -11.01 -5.86 -14.14
CA GLN A 435 -10.81 -5.03 -12.95
C GLN A 435 -9.53 -4.18 -13.03
N GLY A 436 -8.45 -4.73 -13.59
CA GLY A 436 -7.17 -4.06 -13.82
C GLY A 436 -7.15 -3.04 -14.96
N ALA A 437 -8.23 -2.95 -15.74
CA ALA A 437 -8.29 -2.26 -17.04
C ALA A 437 -7.37 -2.90 -18.11
N ASN A 438 -7.03 -4.17 -17.96
CA ASN A 438 -6.31 -4.93 -18.98
C ASN A 438 -7.26 -5.44 -20.06
N TYR A 439 -7.87 -4.50 -20.77
CA TYR A 439 -8.91 -4.76 -21.77
C TYR A 439 -8.38 -5.56 -22.96
N LEU A 440 -7.13 -5.31 -23.36
CA LEU A 440 -6.46 -6.10 -24.41
C LEU A 440 -6.37 -7.58 -24.02
N MET A 441 -6.01 -7.86 -22.77
CA MET A 441 -5.96 -9.22 -22.24
C MET A 441 -7.35 -9.86 -22.19
N ALA A 442 -8.36 -9.09 -21.74
CA ALA A 442 -9.73 -9.56 -21.68
C ALA A 442 -10.25 -9.95 -23.08
N LEU A 443 -10.04 -9.09 -24.09
CA LEU A 443 -10.40 -9.38 -25.49
C LEU A 443 -9.66 -10.62 -26.00
N ARG A 444 -8.37 -10.76 -25.71
CA ARG A 444 -7.61 -11.95 -26.12
C ARG A 444 -8.12 -13.26 -25.48
N ILE A 445 -8.59 -13.21 -24.23
CA ILE A 445 -9.24 -14.36 -23.57
C ILE A 445 -10.55 -14.71 -24.29
N ARG A 446 -11.37 -13.70 -24.64
CA ARG A 446 -12.60 -13.86 -25.42
C ARG A 446 -12.32 -14.51 -26.78
N ASP A 447 -11.41 -13.93 -27.56
CA ASP A 447 -11.16 -14.31 -28.95
C ASP A 447 -10.55 -15.73 -29.08
N ARG A 448 -9.90 -16.23 -28.02
CA ARG A 448 -9.37 -17.61 -27.97
C ARG A 448 -10.37 -18.66 -27.49
N ASN A 449 -11.61 -18.29 -27.17
CA ASN A 449 -12.66 -19.20 -26.70
C ASN A 449 -12.22 -20.09 -25.51
N LEU A 450 -11.43 -19.54 -24.58
CA LEU A 450 -10.89 -20.27 -23.43
C LEU A 450 -11.91 -20.45 -22.30
N ILE A 451 -13.07 -19.80 -22.40
CA ILE A 451 -14.18 -19.85 -21.43
C ILE A 451 -15.49 -20.02 -22.18
N SER A 452 -16.49 -20.59 -21.51
CA SER A 452 -17.83 -20.63 -22.08
C SER A 452 -18.40 -19.22 -22.23
N GLU A 453 -19.16 -19.00 -23.30
CA GLU A 453 -19.80 -17.72 -23.58
C GLU A 453 -20.68 -17.25 -22.41
N ARG A 454 -21.35 -18.19 -21.73
CA ARG A 454 -22.17 -17.91 -20.54
C ARG A 454 -21.35 -17.26 -19.42
N TYR A 455 -20.22 -17.84 -19.03
CA TYR A 455 -19.38 -17.29 -17.95
C TYR A 455 -18.76 -15.95 -18.37
N ALA A 456 -18.33 -15.83 -19.63
CA ALA A 456 -17.81 -14.59 -20.19
C ALA A 456 -18.85 -13.46 -20.08
N ARG A 457 -20.09 -13.75 -20.48
CA ARG A 457 -21.22 -12.82 -20.43
C ARG A 457 -21.60 -12.42 -19.02
N ASP A 458 -21.56 -13.35 -18.05
CA ASP A 458 -21.83 -13.05 -16.64
C ASP A 458 -20.79 -12.07 -16.06
N VAL A 459 -19.50 -12.32 -16.30
CA VAL A 459 -18.41 -11.43 -15.87
C VAL A 459 -18.51 -10.07 -16.55
N PHE A 460 -18.75 -10.06 -17.87
CA PHE A 460 -18.88 -8.84 -18.65
C PHE A 460 -20.09 -7.98 -18.23
N THR A 461 -21.27 -8.59 -18.10
CA THR A 461 -22.50 -7.90 -17.68
C THR A 461 -22.35 -7.28 -16.29
N SER A 462 -21.65 -7.98 -15.38
CA SER A 462 -21.33 -7.45 -14.05
C SER A 462 -20.41 -6.22 -14.13
N PHE A 463 -19.43 -6.24 -15.04
CA PHE A 463 -18.54 -5.10 -15.29
C PHE A 463 -19.27 -3.90 -15.90
N VAL A 464 -20.10 -4.09 -16.93
CA VAL A 464 -20.82 -3.00 -17.60
C VAL A 464 -21.67 -2.23 -16.60
N LYS A 465 -22.38 -2.93 -15.70
CA LYS A 465 -23.17 -2.32 -14.61
C LYS A 465 -22.33 -1.49 -13.64
N GLN A 466 -21.02 -1.73 -13.55
CA GLN A 466 -20.10 -1.00 -12.68
C GLN A 466 -19.43 0.19 -13.37
N ILE A 467 -19.55 0.37 -14.69
CA ILE A 467 -18.95 1.52 -15.41
C ILE A 467 -19.29 2.87 -14.75
N PRO A 468 -20.55 3.15 -14.34
CA PRO A 468 -20.91 4.43 -13.73
C PRO A 468 -20.26 4.72 -12.37
N ILE A 469 -19.66 3.72 -11.71
CA ILE A 469 -18.96 3.85 -10.42
C ILE A 469 -17.44 3.85 -10.57
N LEU A 470 -16.91 3.71 -11.80
CA LEU A 470 -15.47 3.82 -12.06
C LEU A 470 -14.98 5.27 -11.92
N CYS A 471 -13.70 5.46 -11.59
CA CYS A 471 -13.05 6.76 -11.64
C CYS A 471 -13.09 7.34 -13.07
N SER A 472 -13.22 8.66 -13.22
CA SER A 472 -13.38 9.33 -14.52
C SER A 472 -12.28 8.98 -15.53
N ASN A 473 -11.03 8.88 -15.08
CA ASN A 473 -9.90 8.50 -15.93
C ASN A 473 -9.94 7.06 -16.49
N ARG A 474 -10.92 6.25 -16.08
CA ARG A 474 -11.13 4.89 -16.58
C ARG A 474 -12.38 4.75 -17.44
N VAL A 475 -13.28 5.73 -17.43
CA VAL A 475 -14.60 5.62 -18.08
C VAL A 475 -14.45 5.44 -19.59
N ASP A 476 -13.63 6.27 -20.23
CA ASP A 476 -13.46 6.25 -21.68
C ASP A 476 -13.01 4.87 -22.18
N ALA A 477 -11.89 4.38 -21.64
CA ALA A 477 -11.34 3.07 -22.00
C ALA A 477 -12.29 1.92 -21.63
N ALA A 478 -13.06 2.05 -20.55
CA ALA A 478 -14.03 1.03 -20.12
C ALA A 478 -15.21 0.91 -21.09
N ILE A 479 -15.75 2.04 -21.56
CA ILE A 479 -16.85 2.06 -22.52
C ILE A 479 -16.35 1.63 -23.90
N ASP A 480 -15.19 2.10 -24.35
CA ASP A 480 -14.57 1.66 -25.61
C ASP A 480 -14.36 0.14 -25.63
N PHE A 481 -13.87 -0.42 -24.52
CA PHE A 481 -13.74 -1.86 -24.34
C PHE A 481 -15.10 -2.57 -24.38
N ALA A 482 -16.10 -2.07 -23.66
CA ALA A 482 -17.43 -2.70 -23.63
C ALA A 482 -18.11 -2.66 -25.00
N TRP A 483 -17.97 -1.56 -25.73
CA TRP A 483 -18.44 -1.42 -27.10
C TRP A 483 -17.77 -2.42 -28.04
N THR A 484 -16.45 -2.55 -27.94
CA THR A 484 -15.66 -3.52 -28.72
C THR A 484 -16.00 -4.96 -28.34
N TRP A 485 -16.27 -5.23 -27.06
CA TRP A 485 -16.60 -6.58 -26.58
C TRP A 485 -17.90 -7.11 -27.19
N GLU A 486 -18.88 -6.23 -27.37
CA GLU A 486 -20.19 -6.52 -27.95
C GLU A 486 -20.23 -6.33 -29.48
N ASP A 487 -19.07 -6.15 -30.12
CA ASP A 487 -18.94 -5.89 -31.55
C ASP A 487 -19.85 -4.74 -32.05
N GLY A 488 -20.06 -3.73 -31.20
CA GLY A 488 -20.90 -2.57 -31.48
C GLY A 488 -22.41 -2.79 -31.30
N LEU A 489 -22.84 -3.86 -30.64
CA LEU A 489 -24.24 -4.09 -30.32
C LEU A 489 -24.68 -3.34 -29.06
N VAL A 490 -25.85 -2.70 -29.13
CA VAL A 490 -26.46 -2.03 -27.98
C VAL A 490 -27.31 -3.03 -27.18
N LEU A 491 -26.86 -3.39 -25.98
CA LEU A 491 -27.57 -4.26 -25.05
C LEU A 491 -28.52 -3.51 -24.11
N ASP A 492 -29.56 -4.20 -23.61
CA ASP A 492 -30.48 -3.71 -22.57
C ASP A 492 -29.77 -3.26 -21.28
N THR A 493 -28.57 -3.78 -21.01
CA THR A 493 -27.76 -3.43 -19.84
C THR A 493 -27.37 -1.95 -19.85
N TRP A 494 -27.27 -1.31 -21.03
CA TRP A 494 -26.96 0.11 -21.17
C TRP A 494 -28.03 1.02 -20.57
N SER A 495 -29.32 0.63 -20.61
CA SER A 495 -30.38 1.37 -19.90
C SER A 495 -30.07 1.48 -18.41
N THR A 496 -29.64 0.38 -17.80
CA THR A 496 -29.24 0.39 -16.38
C THR A 496 -28.02 1.28 -16.15
N VAL A 497 -27.04 1.25 -17.06
CA VAL A 497 -25.85 2.13 -16.99
C VAL A 497 -26.25 3.60 -17.04
N VAL A 498 -27.13 3.99 -17.97
CA VAL A 498 -27.64 5.37 -18.09
C VAL A 498 -28.36 5.80 -16.82
N GLN A 499 -29.27 4.97 -16.29
CA GLN A 499 -29.99 5.29 -15.05
C GLN A 499 -29.05 5.45 -13.84
N VAL A 500 -28.06 4.58 -13.71
CA VAL A 500 -27.08 4.67 -12.62
C VAL A 500 -26.17 5.89 -12.82
N ALA A 501 -25.73 6.19 -14.05
CA ALA A 501 -24.96 7.39 -14.37
C ALA A 501 -25.70 8.68 -14.02
N ILE A 502 -27.01 8.75 -14.32
CA ILE A 502 -27.89 9.85 -13.93
C ILE A 502 -27.97 9.96 -12.40
N SER A 503 -28.22 8.85 -11.71
CA SER A 503 -28.33 8.85 -10.24
C SER A 503 -27.04 9.30 -9.54
N ASN A 504 -25.89 9.00 -10.14
CA ASN A 504 -24.57 9.37 -9.67
C ASN A 504 -24.05 10.70 -10.26
N GLN A 505 -24.84 11.39 -11.09
CA GLN A 505 -24.50 12.67 -11.72
C GLN A 505 -23.18 12.61 -12.52
N ARG A 506 -23.02 11.55 -13.32
CA ARG A 506 -21.82 11.22 -14.11
C ARG A 506 -21.97 11.68 -15.57
N LEU A 507 -21.67 12.95 -15.84
CA LEU A 507 -21.73 13.52 -17.19
C LEU A 507 -20.66 12.91 -18.11
N ASP A 508 -19.48 12.63 -17.58
CA ASP A 508 -18.38 11.95 -18.28
C ASP A 508 -18.83 10.62 -18.92
N VAL A 509 -19.59 9.82 -18.16
CA VAL A 509 -20.18 8.57 -18.66
C VAL A 509 -21.19 8.84 -19.77
N LEU A 510 -22.13 9.78 -19.56
CA LEU A 510 -23.18 10.06 -20.55
C LEU A 510 -22.62 10.62 -21.86
N LEU A 511 -21.60 11.47 -21.80
CA LEU A 511 -20.91 11.98 -22.98
C LEU A 511 -20.26 10.85 -23.76
N LYS A 512 -19.55 9.95 -23.07
CA LYS A 512 -18.90 8.82 -23.72
C LYS A 512 -19.88 7.81 -24.32
N LEU A 513 -21.02 7.58 -23.66
CA LEU A 513 -22.11 6.79 -24.24
C LEU A 513 -22.70 7.45 -25.50
N LYS A 514 -22.74 8.78 -25.55
CA LYS A 514 -23.23 9.50 -26.73
C LYS A 514 -22.25 9.40 -27.92
N GLU A 515 -20.94 9.38 -27.66
CA GLU A 515 -19.92 9.16 -28.71
C GLU A 515 -20.12 7.84 -29.45
N HIS A 516 -20.51 6.78 -28.73
CA HIS A 516 -20.82 5.45 -29.29
C HIS A 516 -22.27 5.30 -29.75
N GLU A 517 -23.02 6.40 -29.82
CA GLU A 517 -24.44 6.40 -30.21
C GLU A 517 -25.34 5.51 -29.33
N ILE A 518 -24.88 5.07 -28.16
CA ILE A 518 -25.68 4.32 -27.18
C ILE A 518 -26.75 5.23 -26.57
N LEU A 519 -26.39 6.49 -26.30
CA LEU A 519 -27.33 7.50 -25.80
C LEU A 519 -28.07 8.13 -26.99
N ASP A 520 -29.10 7.46 -27.45
CA ASP A 520 -29.94 7.85 -28.60
C ASP A 520 -31.44 7.70 -28.29
N SER A 521 -32.28 7.43 -29.31
CA SER A 521 -33.72 7.24 -29.14
C SER A 521 -34.11 6.07 -28.23
N ASP A 522 -33.28 5.04 -28.11
CA ASP A 522 -33.62 3.83 -27.35
C ASP A 522 -33.25 3.95 -25.87
N PHE A 523 -32.29 4.81 -25.52
CA PHE A 523 -31.80 5.01 -24.16
C PHE A 523 -31.78 6.48 -23.72
N GLN A 524 -32.91 7.16 -23.89
CA GLN A 524 -33.04 8.59 -23.61
C GLN A 524 -33.00 8.96 -22.11
N ILE A 525 -32.53 10.19 -21.83
CA ILE A 525 -32.60 10.83 -20.52
C ILE A 525 -34.02 11.33 -20.29
N TYR A 526 -34.71 10.70 -19.33
CA TYR A 526 -36.03 11.15 -18.91
C TYR A 526 -35.93 12.43 -18.06
N VAL A 527 -36.36 13.55 -18.64
CA VAL A 527 -36.26 14.89 -18.03
C VAL A 527 -37.09 15.00 -16.75
N LYS A 528 -38.34 14.52 -16.77
CA LYS A 528 -39.33 14.65 -15.68
C LYS A 528 -38.82 14.29 -14.28
N PRO A 529 -38.22 13.10 -14.03
CA PRO A 529 -37.72 12.73 -12.70
C PRO A 529 -36.55 13.61 -12.23
N MET A 530 -35.79 14.20 -13.16
CA MET A 530 -34.58 14.97 -12.87
C MET A 530 -34.87 16.43 -12.54
N VAL A 531 -35.92 17.05 -13.11
CA VAL A 531 -36.16 18.50 -13.01
C VAL A 531 -36.11 19.05 -11.58
N ILE A 532 -36.56 18.27 -10.58
CA ILE A 532 -36.56 18.71 -9.17
C ILE A 532 -35.44 18.07 -8.35
N LYS A 533 -35.07 16.82 -8.66
CA LYS A 533 -34.10 16.06 -7.84
C LYS A 533 -32.65 16.33 -8.25
N HIS A 534 -32.41 16.56 -9.53
CA HIS A 534 -31.09 16.68 -10.14
C HIS A 534 -31.05 17.89 -11.08
N THR A 535 -31.68 19.01 -10.68
CA THR A 535 -31.88 20.20 -11.54
C THR A 535 -30.58 20.73 -12.13
N ILE A 536 -29.54 20.83 -11.29
CA ILE A 536 -28.21 21.31 -11.70
C ILE A 536 -27.57 20.36 -12.72
N PHE A 537 -27.51 19.08 -12.40
CA PHE A 537 -26.93 18.08 -13.30
C PHE A 537 -27.71 17.95 -14.62
N LEU A 538 -29.03 18.14 -14.60
CA LEU A 538 -29.84 18.19 -15.80
C LEU A 538 -29.49 19.38 -16.70
N LEU A 539 -29.22 20.55 -16.11
CA LEU A 539 -28.74 21.72 -16.86
C LEU A 539 -27.39 21.44 -17.52
N GLU A 540 -26.45 20.86 -16.77
CA GLU A 540 -25.15 20.42 -17.31
C GLU A 540 -25.34 19.48 -18.51
N CYS A 541 -26.23 18.49 -18.37
CA CYS A 541 -26.57 17.59 -19.47
C CYS A 541 -27.13 18.34 -20.68
N MET A 542 -28.06 19.27 -20.48
CA MET A 542 -28.69 20.06 -21.56
C MET A 542 -27.72 21.07 -22.22
N GLU A 543 -26.62 21.41 -21.56
CA GLU A 543 -25.56 22.23 -22.15
C GLU A 543 -24.61 21.39 -23.00
N ALA A 544 -24.32 20.16 -22.58
CA ALA A 544 -23.31 19.32 -23.22
C ALA A 544 -23.85 18.30 -24.23
N LEU A 545 -25.11 17.86 -24.10
CA LEU A 545 -25.71 16.81 -24.93
C LEU A 545 -26.72 17.37 -25.95
N PRO A 546 -26.82 16.76 -27.14
CA PRO A 546 -27.81 17.13 -28.14
C PRO A 546 -29.25 16.74 -27.72
N ALA A 547 -30.24 17.39 -28.36
CA ALA A 547 -31.65 17.24 -28.00
C ALA A 547 -32.19 15.80 -28.11
N ASN A 548 -31.68 15.02 -29.06
CA ASN A 548 -32.09 13.62 -29.27
C ASN A 548 -31.71 12.67 -28.13
N CYS A 549 -30.79 13.06 -27.24
CA CYS A 549 -30.46 12.31 -26.02
C CYS A 549 -31.56 12.39 -24.96
N PHE A 550 -32.49 13.33 -25.08
CA PHE A 550 -33.53 13.57 -24.07
C PHE A 550 -34.84 12.98 -24.53
N SER A 551 -35.59 12.46 -23.56
CA SER A 551 -36.91 11.92 -23.85
C SER A 551 -37.84 13.03 -24.32
N SER A 552 -38.41 12.82 -25.51
CA SER A 552 -39.46 13.67 -26.06
C SER A 552 -40.83 13.34 -25.49
N GLU A 553 -40.92 12.56 -24.40
CA GLU A 553 -42.19 12.26 -23.75
C GLU A 553 -42.85 13.58 -23.33
N ASP A 554 -43.95 13.92 -24.00
CA ASP A 554 -44.58 15.24 -23.93
C ASP A 554 -44.99 15.58 -22.50
N LEU A 555 -44.19 16.41 -21.85
CA LEU A 555 -44.53 16.97 -20.55
C LEU A 555 -45.71 17.92 -20.71
N SER A 556 -46.91 17.42 -20.37
CA SER A 556 -48.13 18.20 -20.42
C SER A 556 -48.03 19.49 -19.59
N VAL A 557 -48.78 20.51 -19.98
CA VAL A 557 -48.86 21.78 -19.23
C VAL A 557 -49.18 21.54 -17.75
N GLN A 558 -50.06 20.57 -17.45
CA GLN A 558 -50.41 20.23 -16.06
C GLN A 558 -49.20 19.66 -15.28
N THR A 559 -48.39 18.83 -15.94
CA THR A 559 -47.16 18.27 -15.34
C THR A 559 -46.16 19.37 -15.03
N TRP A 560 -45.92 20.29 -15.97
CA TRP A 560 -45.07 21.45 -15.73
C TRP A 560 -45.58 22.35 -14.61
N LYS A 561 -46.88 22.66 -14.57
CA LYS A 561 -47.50 23.41 -13.47
C LYS A 561 -47.27 22.73 -12.12
N SER A 562 -47.38 21.40 -12.07
CA SER A 562 -47.10 20.61 -10.86
C SER A 562 -45.63 20.71 -10.45
N ILE A 563 -44.71 20.58 -11.41
CA ILE A 563 -43.26 20.71 -11.18
C ILE A 563 -42.92 22.10 -10.65
N ILE A 564 -43.43 23.18 -11.27
CA ILE A 564 -43.20 24.57 -10.87
C ILE A 564 -43.70 24.81 -9.43
N ARG A 565 -44.90 24.33 -9.08
CA ARG A 565 -45.41 24.43 -7.71
C ARG A 565 -44.51 23.71 -6.71
N LYS A 566 -44.04 22.50 -7.03
CA LYS A 566 -43.09 21.76 -6.18
C LYS A 566 -41.75 22.47 -6.05
N ALA A 567 -41.24 23.05 -7.14
CA ALA A 567 -39.99 23.82 -7.16
C ALA A 567 -40.08 25.06 -6.25
N LYS A 568 -41.23 25.74 -6.24
CA LYS A 568 -41.51 26.85 -5.32
C LYS A 568 -41.47 26.42 -3.86
N VAL A 569 -42.10 25.29 -3.52
CA VAL A 569 -42.08 24.72 -2.16
C VAL A 569 -40.67 24.31 -1.74
N LYS A 570 -39.85 23.82 -2.67
CA LYS A 570 -38.46 23.41 -2.43
C LYS A 570 -37.43 24.54 -2.57
N HIS A 571 -37.85 25.76 -2.82
CA HIS A 571 -36.97 26.92 -3.04
C HIS A 571 -35.92 26.72 -4.15
N VAL A 572 -36.26 25.97 -5.21
CA VAL A 572 -35.40 25.74 -6.40
C VAL A 572 -36.04 26.28 -7.68
N LEU A 573 -36.97 27.23 -7.54
CA LEU A 573 -37.76 27.77 -8.65
C LEU A 573 -36.89 28.42 -9.73
N ASP A 574 -35.84 29.16 -9.35
CA ASP A 574 -34.90 29.79 -10.28
C ASP A 574 -34.18 28.77 -11.18
N GLN A 575 -33.68 27.68 -10.58
CA GLN A 575 -32.98 26.62 -11.29
C GLN A 575 -33.93 25.85 -12.22
N VAL A 576 -35.16 25.57 -11.75
CA VAL A 576 -36.19 24.92 -12.57
C VAL A 576 -36.64 25.83 -13.72
N GLY A 577 -36.67 27.15 -13.51
CA GLY A 577 -36.93 28.12 -14.58
C GLY A 577 -35.91 28.02 -15.71
N LYS A 578 -34.62 27.95 -15.38
CA LYS A 578 -33.54 27.73 -16.37
C LYS A 578 -33.70 26.41 -17.12
N VAL A 579 -34.09 25.33 -16.44
CA VAL A 579 -34.35 24.03 -17.09
C VAL A 579 -35.49 24.16 -18.09
N ILE A 580 -36.58 24.85 -17.73
CA ILE A 580 -37.72 25.05 -18.62
C ILE A 580 -37.31 25.84 -19.86
N GLU A 581 -36.54 26.93 -19.70
CA GLU A 581 -36.04 27.71 -20.82
C GLU A 581 -35.20 26.83 -21.74
N ARG A 582 -34.21 26.13 -21.19
CA ARG A 582 -33.31 25.29 -21.98
C ARG A 582 -34.02 24.12 -22.66
N TYR A 583 -35.01 23.51 -22.00
CA TYR A 583 -35.80 22.42 -22.54
C TYR A 583 -36.52 22.80 -23.84
N PHE A 584 -37.09 24.01 -23.87
CA PHE A 584 -37.78 24.53 -25.06
C PHE A 584 -36.80 25.12 -26.09
N ASP A 585 -35.67 25.66 -25.66
CA ASP A 585 -34.63 26.19 -26.57
C ASP A 585 -33.91 25.09 -27.34
N LEU A 586 -33.71 23.92 -26.71
CA LEU A 586 -33.19 22.71 -27.37
C LEU A 586 -34.23 21.99 -28.25
N GLU A 587 -35.45 22.51 -28.33
CA GLU A 587 -36.55 21.89 -29.08
C GLU A 587 -36.85 20.43 -28.66
N ILE A 588 -36.60 20.06 -27.41
CA ILE A 588 -36.94 18.72 -26.89
C ILE A 588 -38.45 18.46 -27.02
N HIS A 589 -39.25 19.53 -26.90
CA HIS A 589 -40.67 19.53 -27.25
C HIS A 589 -41.01 20.74 -28.12
N LYS A 590 -41.62 20.50 -29.27
CA LYS A 590 -41.85 21.52 -30.32
C LYS A 590 -43.17 22.28 -30.21
N CYS A 591 -43.97 22.10 -29.15
CA CYS A 591 -45.26 22.78 -29.01
C CYS A 591 -45.12 24.20 -28.42
N GLU A 592 -45.22 25.21 -29.30
CA GLU A 592 -45.20 26.63 -28.91
C GLU A 592 -46.33 27.02 -27.95
N TYR A 593 -47.51 26.40 -28.06
CA TYR A 593 -48.60 26.63 -27.13
C TYR A 593 -48.26 26.17 -25.69
N THR A 594 -47.68 24.97 -25.56
CA THR A 594 -47.21 24.45 -24.26
C THR A 594 -46.13 25.37 -23.68
N LYS A 595 -45.15 25.79 -24.50
CA LYS A 595 -44.09 26.73 -24.12
C LYS A 595 -44.65 28.04 -23.58
N TYR A 596 -45.59 28.67 -24.29
CA TYR A 596 -46.24 29.90 -23.84
C TYR A 596 -46.96 29.74 -22.50
N GLN A 597 -47.78 28.68 -22.35
CA GLN A 597 -48.53 28.44 -21.12
C GLN A 597 -47.63 28.18 -19.91
N VAL A 598 -46.54 27.44 -20.10
CA VAL A 598 -45.58 27.12 -19.05
C VAL A 598 -44.78 28.37 -18.65
N LYS A 599 -44.27 29.16 -19.62
CA LYS A 599 -43.56 30.42 -19.34
C LYS A 599 -44.45 31.44 -18.63
N SER A 600 -45.71 31.58 -19.05
CA SER A 600 -46.69 32.47 -18.38
C SER A 600 -46.99 32.04 -16.94
N PHE A 601 -47.06 30.73 -16.67
CA PHE A 601 -47.28 30.23 -15.31
C PHE A 601 -46.04 30.40 -14.41
N LEU A 602 -44.85 30.20 -14.98
CA LEU A 602 -43.58 30.41 -14.29
C LEU A 602 -43.41 31.89 -13.86
N SER A 603 -43.66 32.85 -14.76
CA SER A 603 -43.56 34.29 -14.45
C SER A 603 -44.50 34.72 -13.32
N ARG A 604 -45.76 34.24 -13.34
CA ARG A 604 -46.71 34.46 -12.23
C ARG A 604 -46.22 33.85 -10.91
N SER A 605 -45.51 32.73 -10.97
CA SER A 605 -45.01 32.04 -9.78
C SER A 605 -43.87 32.81 -9.08
N TYR A 606 -43.02 33.51 -9.85
CA TYR A 606 -41.97 34.43 -9.35
C TYR A 606 -42.54 35.69 -8.70
N ILE A 607 -43.57 36.29 -9.31
CA ILE A 607 -44.23 37.47 -8.73
C ILE A 607 -44.81 37.11 -7.36
N GLY A 608 -45.44 35.94 -7.23
CA GLY A 608 -45.98 35.46 -5.96
C GLY A 608 -44.96 34.91 -4.95
N SER A 609 -43.66 34.81 -5.25
CA SER A 609 -42.61 34.46 -4.25
C SER A 609 -41.97 35.71 -3.65
N SER A 610 -41.88 36.78 -4.43
CA SER A 610 -41.34 38.08 -4.02
C SER A 610 -42.17 38.74 -2.91
N TYR A 611 -43.50 38.54 -2.92
CA TYR A 611 -44.41 39.08 -1.90
C TYR A 611 -44.36 38.38 -0.53
N LYS A 612 -43.76 37.19 -0.41
CA LYS A 612 -43.63 36.50 0.89
C LYS A 612 -42.37 36.91 1.66
N TYR A 613 -41.28 37.21 0.98
CA TYR A 613 -40.03 37.63 1.64
C TYR A 613 -40.16 39.01 2.34
N TYR A 614 -41.03 39.88 1.85
CA TYR A 614 -41.33 41.17 2.50
C TYR A 614 -42.38 41.08 3.62
N ALA A 615 -43.06 39.95 3.78
CA ALA A 615 -44.08 39.77 4.83
C ALA A 615 -43.48 39.19 6.12
N ASP A 616 -42.41 38.40 6.03
CA ASP A 616 -41.75 37.78 7.19
C ASP A 616 -40.69 38.69 7.86
N GLU A 617 -40.29 39.82 7.26
CA GLU A 617 -39.43 40.84 7.90
C GLU A 617 -40.24 41.91 8.65
N LYS A 618 -41.56 41.75 8.77
CA LYS A 618 -42.44 42.74 9.38
C LYS A 618 -43.41 42.17 10.44
N TYR A 619 -42.98 41.14 11.17
CA TYR A 619 -43.60 40.71 12.43
C TYR A 619 -42.57 40.22 13.45
#